data_AF-A0A522SNQ9-F1
#
_entry.id   AF-A0A522SNQ9-F1
#
_cell.length_a   1.000
_cell.length_b   1.000
_cell.length_c   1.000
_cell.angle_alpha   90.00
_cell.angle_beta   90.00
_cell.angle_gamma   90.00
#
_symmetry.space_group_name_H-M   'P 1'
#
loop_
_entity.id
_entity.type
_entity.pdbx_description
1 polymer ?
#
loop_
_entity_poly.entity_id
_entity_poly.type
_entity_poly.pdbx_seq_one_letter_code
_entity_poly.pdbx_strand_id
1 'polypeptide(L)'
;DFAAVRVAKKIMGKRLFLITDAVTEAKTDSYTYIFDKDRYVTENGTLAGSCLTLGKAVKNLIDHSIADPQEALRMASLYPAQVAGKSDILGKIAPDYQADMVVMDKDFNVKNMILAGKMK
;
A
#
# COMPACT_ATOMS: atom_id res chain seq x y z
N ASP A 1 14.96 4.90 0.44
CA ASP A 1 15.24 6.00 1.38
C ASP A 1 13.95 6.79 1.66
N PHE A 2 13.60 6.99 2.92
CA PHE A 2 12.42 7.76 3.34
C PHE A 2 12.55 9.27 3.09
N ALA A 3 13.77 9.81 2.94
CA ALA A 3 13.98 11.21 2.59
C ALA A 3 13.36 11.55 1.23
N ALA A 4 13.54 10.68 0.23
CA ALA A 4 12.94 10.84 -1.09
C ALA A 4 11.40 10.84 -1.03
N VAL A 5 10.82 9.95 -0.22
CA VAL A 5 9.36 9.88 -0.01
C VAL A 5 8.83 11.16 0.63
N ARG A 6 9.56 11.74 1.59
CA ARG A 6 9.20 13.00 2.25
C ARG A 6 9.20 14.18 1.27
N VAL A 7 10.21 14.28 0.41
CA VAL A 7 10.27 15.29 -0.64
C VAL A 7 9.11 15.12 -1.62
N ALA A 8 8.87 13.89 -2.09
CA ALA A 8 7.75 13.59 -2.97
C ALA A 8 6.41 13.97 -2.32
N LYS A 9 6.21 13.65 -1.04
CA LYS A 9 4.98 13.99 -0.33
C LYS A 9 4.74 15.50 -0.26
N LYS A 10 5.80 16.28 0.00
CA LYS A 10 5.72 17.74 0.06
C LYS A 10 5.34 18.36 -1.29
N ILE A 11 5.89 17.83 -2.40
CA ILE A 11 5.64 18.33 -3.76
C ILE A 11 4.27 17.88 -4.29
N MET A 12 3.92 16.62 -4.08
CA MET A 12 2.76 16.00 -4.69
C MET A 12 1.48 16.17 -3.86
N GLY A 13 1.60 16.34 -2.54
CA GLY A 13 0.47 16.50 -1.64
C GLY A 13 -0.51 15.33 -1.75
N LYS A 14 -1.75 15.62 -2.13
CA LYS A 14 -2.83 14.64 -2.31
C LYS A 14 -2.72 13.80 -3.58
N ARG A 15 -1.76 14.11 -4.47
CA ARG A 15 -1.49 13.34 -5.69
C ARG A 15 -0.55 12.16 -5.45
N LEU A 16 0.11 12.08 -4.29
CA LEU A 16 0.94 10.94 -3.93
C LEU A 16 0.08 9.87 -3.24
N PHE A 17 0.09 8.65 -3.77
CA PHE A 17 -0.58 7.50 -3.21
C PHE A 17 0.35 6.28 -3.17
N LEU A 18 -0.04 5.26 -2.40
CA LEU A 18 0.76 4.07 -2.16
C LEU A 18 0.45 2.97 -3.18
N ILE A 19 1.51 2.36 -3.71
CA ILE A 19 1.48 1.06 -4.37
C ILE A 19 2.49 0.15 -3.67
N THR A 20 2.32 -1.16 -3.78
CA THR A 20 3.29 -2.10 -3.21
C THR A 20 4.36 -2.49 -4.23
N ASP A 21 3.99 -2.62 -5.50
CA ASP A 21 4.75 -3.34 -6.52
C ASP A 21 5.19 -4.72 -6.01
N ALA A 22 4.31 -5.37 -5.23
CA ALA A 22 4.62 -6.61 -4.54
C ALA A 22 4.65 -7.79 -5.51
N VAL A 23 5.66 -8.64 -5.36
CA VAL A 23 5.81 -9.87 -6.12
C VAL A 23 5.97 -11.07 -5.19
N THR A 24 5.93 -12.26 -5.78
CA THR A 24 6.29 -13.53 -5.13
C THR A 24 7.44 -14.16 -5.89
N GLU A 25 8.06 -15.19 -5.30
CA GLU A 25 9.02 -16.03 -6.01
C GLU A 25 8.39 -16.56 -7.29
N ALA A 26 9.12 -16.44 -8.38
CA ALA A 26 8.70 -16.89 -9.70
C ALA A 26 9.91 -17.40 -10.46
N LYS A 27 9.76 -18.53 -11.13
CA LYS A 27 10.78 -19.03 -12.05
C LYS A 27 10.08 -19.48 -13.32
N THR A 28 10.09 -18.61 -14.31
CA THR A 28 9.48 -18.82 -15.63
C THR A 28 10.54 -18.57 -16.70
N ASP A 29 10.23 -18.93 -17.95
CA ASP A 29 11.12 -18.71 -19.08
C ASP A 29 11.40 -17.21 -19.33
N SER A 30 10.49 -16.34 -18.92
CA SER A 30 10.57 -14.89 -19.18
C SER A 30 11.05 -14.08 -17.97
N TYR A 31 10.87 -14.57 -16.76
CA TYR A 31 11.25 -13.88 -15.53
C TYR A 31 11.57 -14.86 -14.40
N THR A 32 12.67 -14.56 -13.70
CA THR A 32 13.08 -15.22 -12.46
C THR A 32 13.16 -14.18 -11.35
N TYR A 33 12.36 -14.37 -10.29
CA TYR A 33 12.35 -13.59 -9.06
C TYR A 33 12.72 -14.50 -7.90
N ILE A 34 13.86 -14.22 -7.28
CA ILE A 34 14.42 -14.98 -6.16
C ILE A 34 14.27 -14.14 -4.90
N PHE A 35 13.75 -14.72 -3.82
CA PHE A 35 13.73 -14.03 -2.54
C PHE A 35 15.13 -14.06 -1.90
N ASP A 36 15.76 -12.89 -1.76
CA ASP A 36 17.03 -12.71 -1.08
C ASP A 36 16.82 -11.88 0.19
N LYS A 37 16.67 -12.57 1.32
CA LYS A 37 16.53 -12.05 2.70
C LYS A 37 15.33 -11.13 2.94
N ASP A 38 15.34 -9.96 2.32
CA ASP A 38 14.38 -8.87 2.53
C ASP A 38 13.89 -8.23 1.23
N ARG A 39 14.26 -8.78 0.07
CA ARG A 39 13.90 -8.27 -1.24
C ARG A 39 13.80 -9.38 -2.28
N TYR A 40 13.18 -9.07 -3.41
CA TYR A 40 13.23 -9.93 -4.57
C TYR A 40 14.27 -9.43 -5.56
N VAL A 41 15.04 -10.35 -6.13
CA VAL A 41 16.07 -10.05 -7.14
C VAL A 41 15.93 -10.93 -8.37
N THR A 42 16.46 -10.44 -9.49
CA THR A 42 16.73 -11.27 -10.68
C THR A 42 17.96 -12.15 -10.44
N GLU A 43 18.23 -13.08 -11.36
CA GLU A 43 19.43 -13.93 -11.33
C GLU A 43 20.74 -13.13 -11.30
N ASN A 44 20.71 -11.90 -11.84
CA ASN A 44 21.85 -10.98 -11.85
C ASN A 44 21.93 -10.08 -10.61
N GLY A 45 21.05 -10.27 -9.61
CA GLY A 45 21.02 -9.50 -8.38
C GLY A 45 20.29 -8.14 -8.46
N THR A 46 19.64 -7.82 -9.58
CA THR A 46 18.87 -6.58 -9.73
C THR A 46 17.56 -6.67 -8.95
N LEU A 47 17.18 -5.60 -8.23
CA LEU A 47 15.89 -5.54 -7.51
C LEU A 47 14.71 -5.80 -8.48
N ALA A 48 13.86 -6.76 -8.13
CA ALA A 48 12.77 -7.24 -8.97
C ALA A 48 11.45 -7.20 -8.20
N GLY A 49 10.82 -6.03 -8.16
CA GLY A 49 9.62 -5.80 -7.36
C GLY A 49 9.89 -5.73 -5.85
N SER A 50 8.83 -5.84 -5.06
CA SER A 50 8.83 -5.59 -3.63
C SER A 50 8.27 -6.76 -2.82
N CYS A 51 8.66 -6.86 -1.55
CA CYS A 51 8.00 -7.71 -0.56
C CYS A 51 7.10 -6.90 0.40
N LEU A 52 6.77 -5.65 0.04
CA LEU A 52 6.00 -4.72 0.86
C LEU A 52 4.50 -5.06 0.84
N THR A 53 3.86 -5.06 2.00
CA THR A 53 2.39 -5.07 2.11
C THR A 53 1.86 -3.64 2.23
N LEU A 54 0.62 -3.41 1.80
CA LEU A 54 0.02 -2.06 1.87
C LEU A 54 -0.13 -1.58 3.33
N GLY A 55 -0.47 -2.48 4.26
CA GLY A 55 -0.50 -2.17 5.69
C GLY A 55 0.87 -1.73 6.23
N LYS A 56 1.95 -2.43 5.84
CA LYS A 56 3.32 -2.02 6.19
C LYS A 56 3.69 -0.69 5.54
N ALA A 57 3.24 -0.43 4.31
CA ALA A 57 3.46 0.85 3.63
C ALA A 57 2.81 2.03 4.39
N VAL A 58 1.56 1.87 4.83
CA VAL A 58 0.86 2.86 5.67
C VAL A 58 1.63 3.07 6.99
N LYS A 59 1.98 1.97 7.67
CA LYS A 59 2.72 2.03 8.93
C LYS A 59 4.07 2.74 8.77
N ASN A 60 4.81 2.46 7.70
CA ASN A 60 6.07 3.15 7.41
C ASN A 60 5.89 4.67 7.24
N LEU A 61 4.81 5.14 6.59
CA LEU A 61 4.57 6.58 6.46
C LEU A 61 4.32 7.25 7.82
N ILE A 62 3.62 6.55 8.72
CA ILE A 62 3.27 7.03 10.07
C ILE A 62 4.52 7.01 10.96
N ASP A 63 5.18 5.85 11.09
CA ASP A 63 6.33 5.64 11.97
C ASP A 63 7.51 6.57 11.60
N HIS A 64 7.67 6.91 10.32
CA HIS A 64 8.70 7.86 9.85
C HIS A 64 8.22 9.31 9.76
N SER A 65 7.05 9.63 10.31
CA SER A 65 6.49 10.99 10.33
C SER A 65 6.42 11.65 8.95
N ILE A 66 6.09 10.87 7.91
CA ILE A 66 5.92 11.37 6.54
C ILE A 66 4.49 11.88 6.33
N ALA A 67 3.52 11.21 6.96
CA ALA A 67 2.12 11.59 6.95
C ALA A 67 1.48 11.26 8.31
N ASP A 68 0.49 12.05 8.73
CA ASP A 68 -0.35 11.67 9.85
C ASP A 68 -1.20 10.42 9.50
N PRO A 69 -1.77 9.72 10.49
CA PRO A 69 -2.53 8.51 10.21
C PRO A 69 -3.68 8.67 9.23
N GLN A 70 -4.44 9.77 9.29
CA GLN A 70 -5.57 9.97 8.39
C GLN A 70 -5.09 10.16 6.95
N GLU A 71 -4.00 10.90 6.76
CA GLU A 71 -3.41 11.13 5.46
C GLU A 71 -2.76 9.86 4.90
N ALA A 72 -2.03 9.10 5.70
CA ALA A 72 -1.47 7.81 5.28
C ALA A 72 -2.56 6.82 4.84
N LEU A 73 -3.69 6.79 5.55
CA LEU A 73 -4.85 5.97 5.16
C LEU A 73 -5.48 6.46 3.86
N ARG A 74 -5.62 7.78 3.63
CA ARG A 74 -6.11 8.31 2.34
C ARG A 74 -5.16 7.95 1.19
N MET A 75 -3.86 7.98 1.42
CA MET A 75 -2.85 7.57 0.44
C MET A 75 -2.94 6.09 0.05
N ALA A 76 -3.50 5.24 0.91
CA ALA A 76 -3.72 3.82 0.63
C ALA A 76 -5.15 3.48 0.16
N SER A 77 -6.09 4.43 0.15
CA SER A 77 -7.51 4.15 -0.11
C SER A 77 -8.16 5.19 -1.04
N LEU A 78 -8.42 6.39 -0.55
CA LEU A 78 -9.11 7.45 -1.28
C LEU A 78 -8.37 7.88 -2.56
N TYR A 79 -7.08 8.19 -2.45
CA TYR A 79 -6.31 8.70 -3.60
C TYR A 79 -6.16 7.67 -4.73
N PRO A 80 -5.84 6.39 -4.48
CA PRO A 80 -5.85 5.39 -5.56
C PRO A 80 -7.27 5.18 -6.13
N ALA A 81 -8.33 5.24 -5.30
CA ALA A 81 -9.71 5.16 -5.81
C ALA A 81 -10.07 6.34 -6.73
N GLN A 82 -9.59 7.55 -6.45
CA GLN A 82 -9.76 8.72 -7.32
C GLN A 82 -9.06 8.54 -8.66
N VAL A 83 -7.81 8.08 -8.65
CA VAL A 83 -7.05 7.81 -9.87
C VAL A 83 -7.69 6.71 -10.71
N ALA A 84 -8.26 5.68 -10.06
CA ALA A 84 -8.99 4.61 -10.73
C ALA A 84 -10.41 5.01 -11.20
N GLY A 85 -10.87 6.23 -10.92
CA GLY A 85 -12.21 6.69 -11.26
C GLY A 85 -13.33 5.98 -10.49
N LYS A 86 -13.06 5.52 -9.26
CA LYS A 86 -13.98 4.76 -8.40
C LYS A 86 -14.21 5.38 -7.02
N SER A 87 -13.88 6.66 -6.85
CA SER A 87 -13.98 7.34 -5.54
C SER A 87 -15.41 7.67 -5.09
N ASP A 88 -16.39 7.35 -5.93
CA ASP A 88 -17.83 7.38 -5.69
C ASP A 88 -18.33 6.13 -4.94
N ILE A 89 -17.64 4.99 -5.09
CA ILE A 89 -18.01 3.71 -4.46
C ILE A 89 -16.91 3.11 -3.56
N LEU A 90 -15.66 3.57 -3.68
CA LEU A 90 -14.50 3.07 -2.93
C LEU A 90 -13.70 4.19 -2.25
N GLY A 91 -12.87 3.80 -1.28
CA GLY A 91 -11.88 4.69 -0.66
C GLY A 91 -12.40 5.55 0.50
N LYS A 92 -13.67 5.35 0.92
CA LYS A 92 -14.26 5.97 2.11
C LYS A 92 -15.18 4.99 2.83
N ILE A 93 -15.37 5.24 4.12
CA ILE A 93 -16.43 4.62 4.93
C ILE A 93 -17.54 5.65 5.05
N ALA A 94 -18.57 5.50 4.21
CA ALA A 94 -19.71 6.40 4.12
C ALA A 94 -20.94 5.62 3.59
N PRO A 95 -22.17 6.13 3.78
CA PRO A 95 -23.35 5.58 3.10
C PRO A 95 -23.13 5.49 1.60
N ASP A 96 -23.70 4.45 0.98
CA ASP A 96 -23.64 4.15 -0.46
C ASP A 96 -22.26 3.69 -1.00
N TYR A 97 -21.24 3.57 -0.16
CA TYR A 97 -19.94 2.99 -0.53
C TYR A 97 -19.91 1.49 -0.30
N GLN A 98 -19.06 0.79 -1.04
CA GLN A 98 -18.86 -0.65 -0.86
C GLN A 98 -18.34 -0.94 0.56
N ALA A 99 -18.90 -1.96 1.21
CA ALA A 99 -18.52 -2.40 2.54
C ALA A 99 -17.22 -3.23 2.53
N ASP A 100 -16.15 -2.63 2.01
CA ASP A 100 -14.79 -3.15 2.02
C ASP A 100 -13.95 -2.34 3.01
N MET A 101 -13.51 -2.98 4.08
CA MET A 101 -12.84 -2.31 5.20
C MET A 101 -11.68 -3.15 5.72
N VAL A 102 -10.69 -2.49 6.30
CA VAL A 102 -9.58 -3.15 7.00
C VAL A 102 -9.70 -2.80 8.48
N VAL A 103 -9.70 -3.82 9.33
CA VAL A 103 -9.70 -3.67 10.78
C VAL A 103 -8.26 -3.64 11.26
N MET A 104 -7.88 -2.59 11.97
CA MET A 104 -6.54 -2.39 12.49
C MET A 104 -6.55 -2.20 14.01
N ASP A 105 -5.47 -2.55 14.68
CA ASP A 105 -5.25 -2.16 16.08
C ASP A 105 -4.75 -0.71 16.21
N LYS A 106 -4.58 -0.25 17.45
CA LYS A 106 -4.07 1.09 17.78
C LYS A 106 -2.68 1.40 17.22
N ASP A 107 -1.92 0.37 16.86
CA ASP A 107 -0.55 0.47 16.35
C ASP A 107 -0.51 0.32 14.82
N PHE A 108 -1.70 0.36 14.18
CA PHE A 108 -1.95 0.20 12.74
C PHE A 108 -1.57 -1.17 12.17
N ASN A 109 -1.54 -2.21 13.01
CA ASN A 109 -1.40 -3.57 12.50
C ASN A 109 -2.77 -4.09 12.04
N VAL A 110 -2.80 -4.67 10.83
CA VAL A 110 -4.01 -5.30 10.29
C VAL A 110 -4.38 -6.53 11.13
N LYS A 111 -5.63 -6.61 11.56
CA LYS A 111 -6.18 -7.73 12.35
C LYS A 111 -7.21 -8.54 11.59
N ASN A 112 -7.99 -7.89 10.75
CA ASN A 112 -9.06 -8.52 10.00
C ASN A 112 -9.41 -7.65 8.78
N MET A 113 -10.25 -8.15 7.89
CA MET A 113 -10.83 -7.39 6.80
C MET A 113 -12.31 -7.74 6.60
N ILE A 114 -13.08 -6.77 6.16
CA ILE A 114 -14.46 -6.94 5.73
C ILE A 114 -14.44 -6.80 4.21
N LEU A 115 -14.99 -7.77 3.50
CA LEU A 115 -15.15 -7.75 2.05
C LEU A 115 -16.62 -7.94 1.70
N ALA A 116 -17.19 -6.99 0.95
CA ALA A 116 -18.61 -6.96 0.60
C ALA A 116 -19.52 -7.21 1.83
N GLY A 117 -19.19 -6.57 2.96
CA GLY A 117 -19.94 -6.66 4.20
C GLY A 117 -19.73 -7.94 5.02
N LYS A 118 -18.83 -8.85 4.59
CA LYS A 118 -18.53 -10.10 5.31
C LYS A 118 -17.13 -10.06 5.91
N MET A 119 -17.03 -10.37 7.20
CA MET A 119 -15.74 -10.52 7.91
C MET A 119 -14.97 -11.73 7.35
N LYS A 120 -13.64 -11.61 7.28
CA LYS A 120 -12.73 -12.61 6.70
C LYS A 120 -11.68 -13.11 7.68
#